data_AF-A0A9D1YA10-F1
#
_entry.id   AF-A0A9D1YA10-F1
#
_cell.length_a   1.000
_cell.length_b   1.000
_cell.length_c   1.000
_cell.angle_alpha   90.00
_cell.angle_beta   90.00
_cell.angle_gamma   90.00
#
_symmetry.space_group_name_H-M   'P 1'
#
loop_
_entity.id
_entity.type
_entity.pdbx_description
1 polymer ?
#
loop_
_entity_poly.entity_id
_entity_poly.type
_entity_poly.pdbx_seq_one_letter_code
_entity_poly.pdbx_strand_id
1 'polypeptide(L)'
;MAGGSLGDVVLKVEPQALYDKSHEVGRSLEIMRQSFAEMEAAAQGSQSYWQGEAAQAHRAACQACQKEAEEIFRRIQEHVDELQEMAGVYEGAERAVEDLMETLPADVIV
;
A
#
# COMPACT_ATOMS: atom_id res chain seq x y z
N MET A 1 23.69 -37.19 -14.83
CA MET A 1 24.05 -36.14 -13.85
C MET A 1 23.94 -34.78 -14.51
N ALA A 2 22.74 -34.19 -14.50
CA ALA A 2 22.48 -32.76 -14.72
C ALA A 2 20.97 -32.54 -14.57
N GLY A 3 20.46 -32.70 -13.34
CA GLY A 3 19.15 -32.17 -12.99
C GLY A 3 19.29 -30.66 -12.89
N GLY A 4 18.64 -29.93 -13.79
CA GLY A 4 18.59 -28.48 -13.74
C GLY A 4 17.96 -28.06 -12.42
N SER A 5 18.78 -27.59 -11.50
CA SER A 5 18.33 -26.82 -10.35
C SER A 5 17.58 -25.61 -10.90
N LEU A 6 16.30 -25.47 -10.54
CA LEU A 6 15.58 -24.21 -10.68
C LEU A 6 16.45 -23.15 -10.01
N GLY A 7 17.12 -22.35 -10.83
CA GLY A 7 18.14 -21.43 -10.40
C GLY A 7 17.58 -20.43 -9.40
N ASP A 8 17.92 -20.64 -8.14
CA ASP A 8 18.13 -19.66 -7.08
C ASP A 8 17.41 -18.32 -7.30
N VAL A 9 16.08 -18.31 -7.15
CA VAL A 9 15.32 -17.07 -7.00
C VAL A 9 15.60 -16.56 -5.59
N VAL A 10 16.68 -15.80 -5.43
CA VAL A 10 16.98 -15.13 -4.16
C VAL A 10 16.03 -13.95 -4.01
N LEU A 11 14.94 -14.16 -3.27
CA LEU A 11 14.07 -13.07 -2.84
C LEU A 11 14.86 -12.13 -1.92
N LYS A 12 15.04 -10.88 -2.35
CA LYS A 12 15.73 -9.86 -1.54
C LYS A 12 14.92 -9.45 -0.31
N VAL A 13 13.60 -9.69 -0.33
CA VAL A 13 12.67 -9.33 0.73
C VAL A 13 11.64 -10.44 0.87
N GLU A 14 11.32 -10.81 2.11
CA GLU A 14 10.31 -11.81 2.42
C GLU A 14 8.90 -11.28 2.05
N PRO A 15 8.07 -12.05 1.31
CA PRO A 15 6.73 -11.63 0.90
C PRO A 15 5.83 -11.23 2.06
N GLN A 16 5.91 -11.94 3.19
CA GLN A 16 5.16 -11.59 4.40
C GLN A 16 5.56 -10.22 4.95
N ALA A 17 6.85 -9.90 4.96
CA ALA A 17 7.33 -8.59 5.42
C ALA A 17 6.86 -7.45 4.50
N LEU A 18 6.78 -7.69 3.18
CA LEU A 18 6.20 -6.75 2.22
C LEU A 18 4.70 -6.52 2.49
N TYR A 19 3.96 -7.61 2.70
CA TYR A 19 2.53 -7.56 3.04
C TYR A 19 2.28 -6.78 4.34
N ASP A 20 2.96 -7.13 5.41
CA ASP A 20 2.79 -6.49 6.73
C ASP A 20 3.10 -4.98 6.67
N LYS A 21 4.17 -4.61 5.95
CA LYS A 21 4.55 -3.21 5.79
C LYS A 21 3.57 -2.44 4.92
N SER A 22 3.03 -3.05 3.86
CA SER A 22 1.98 -2.43 3.05
C SER A 22 0.73 -2.10 3.89
N HIS A 23 0.34 -2.99 4.80
CA HIS A 23 -0.77 -2.77 5.73
C HIS A 23 -0.50 -1.68 6.76
N GLU A 24 0.73 -1.59 7.27
CA GLU A 24 1.13 -0.50 8.17
C GLU A 24 1.06 0.87 7.49
N VAL A 25 1.54 0.95 6.24
CA VAL A 25 1.46 2.17 5.43
C VAL A 25 0.01 2.51 5.12
N GLY A 26 -0.82 1.53 4.72
CA GLY A 26 -2.25 1.73 4.46
C GLY A 26 -3.02 2.26 5.68
N ARG A 27 -2.74 1.74 6.87
CA ARG A 27 -3.32 2.27 8.12
C ARG A 27 -2.90 3.71 8.40
N SER A 28 -1.63 4.04 8.16
CA SER A 28 -1.12 5.40 8.32
C SER A 28 -1.76 6.37 7.33
N LEU A 29 -1.98 5.92 6.09
CA LEU A 29 -2.67 6.68 5.06
C LEU A 29 -4.11 7.04 5.49
N GLU A 30 -4.84 6.09 6.07
CA GLU A 30 -6.20 6.37 6.55
C GLU A 30 -6.25 7.37 7.70
N ILE A 31 -5.28 7.30 8.63
CA ILE A 31 -5.15 8.32 9.69
C ILE A 31 -4.89 9.70 9.09
N MET A 32 -4.05 9.79 8.05
CA MET A 32 -3.79 11.05 7.36
C MET A 32 -5.04 11.58 6.66
N ARG A 33 -5.79 10.74 5.93
CA ARG A 33 -7.05 11.12 5.27
C ARG A 33 -8.06 11.66 6.28
N GLN A 34 -8.24 10.97 7.40
CA GLN A 34 -9.14 11.40 8.48
C GLN A 34 -8.71 12.75 9.05
N SER A 35 -7.41 12.94 9.31
CA SER A 35 -6.88 14.21 9.85
C SER A 35 -7.12 15.39 8.89
N PHE A 36 -6.96 15.18 7.57
CA PHE A 36 -7.25 16.20 6.57
C PHE A 36 -8.74 16.52 6.47
N ALA A 37 -9.61 15.50 6.55
CA ALA A 37 -11.06 15.72 6.60
C ALA A 37 -11.49 16.54 7.83
N GLU A 38 -10.88 16.28 8.99
CA GLU A 38 -11.13 17.05 10.22
C GLU A 38 -10.65 18.51 10.11
N MET A 39 -9.47 18.73 9.51
CA MET A 39 -8.97 20.09 9.25
C MET A 39 -9.91 20.86 8.32
N GLU A 40 -10.40 20.22 7.26
CA GLU A 40 -11.36 20.85 6.35
C GLU A 40 -12.67 21.19 7.06
N ALA A 41 -13.23 20.25 7.85
CA ALA A 41 -14.44 20.48 8.62
C ALA A 41 -14.27 21.65 9.61
N ALA A 42 -13.13 21.74 10.29
CA ALA A 42 -12.81 22.84 11.19
C ALA A 42 -12.68 24.18 10.43
N ALA A 43 -12.01 24.19 9.27
CA ALA A 43 -11.86 25.37 8.43
C ALA A 43 -13.21 25.88 7.90
N GLN A 44 -14.09 24.97 7.47
CA GLN A 44 -15.45 25.31 7.03
C GLN A 44 -16.32 25.79 8.21
N GLY A 45 -16.22 25.17 9.38
CA GLY A 45 -16.92 25.57 10.60
C GLY A 45 -16.55 26.97 11.11
N SER A 46 -15.37 27.48 10.75
CA SER A 46 -14.94 28.84 11.09
C SER A 46 -15.66 29.96 10.32
N GLN A 47 -16.44 29.62 9.28
CA GLN A 47 -17.02 30.58 8.34
C GLN A 47 -17.93 31.63 8.98
N SER A 48 -18.67 31.27 10.04
CA SER A 48 -19.57 32.18 10.74
C SER A 48 -18.83 33.20 11.62
N TYR A 49 -17.70 32.82 12.20
CA TYR A 49 -16.95 33.63 13.15
C TYR A 49 -15.85 34.45 12.49
N TRP A 50 -15.23 33.94 11.42
CA TRP A 50 -14.15 34.61 10.71
C TRP A 50 -14.57 34.93 9.27
N GLN A 51 -15.00 36.18 9.10
CA GLN A 51 -15.50 36.75 7.84
C GLN A 51 -14.49 37.77 7.28
N GLY A 52 -14.53 37.99 5.96
CA GLY A 52 -13.66 38.92 5.24
C GLY A 52 -12.70 38.25 4.25
N GLU A 53 -11.98 39.07 3.48
CA GLU A 53 -11.10 38.62 2.39
C GLU A 53 -9.98 37.69 2.88
N ALA A 54 -9.33 38.01 4.01
CA ALA A 54 -8.30 37.15 4.59
C ALA A 54 -8.84 35.76 4.97
N ALA A 55 -10.06 35.70 5.51
CA ALA A 55 -10.69 34.44 5.87
C ALA A 55 -11.04 33.59 4.64
N GLN A 56 -11.49 34.22 3.55
CA GLN A 56 -11.69 33.53 2.27
C GLN A 56 -10.36 33.03 1.70
N ALA A 57 -9.30 33.83 1.74
CA ALA A 57 -7.98 33.44 1.24
C ALA A 57 -7.42 32.23 2.00
N HIS A 58 -7.52 32.21 3.33
CA HIS A 58 -7.08 31.06 4.14
C HIS A 58 -7.90 29.79 3.86
N ARG A 59 -9.22 29.90 3.72
CA ARG A 59 -10.06 28.74 3.34
C ARG A 59 -9.71 28.21 1.95
N ALA A 60 -9.46 29.09 0.99
CA ALA A 60 -9.03 28.70 -0.35
C ALA A 60 -7.65 28.00 -0.33
N ALA A 61 -6.71 28.51 0.48
CA ALA A 61 -5.40 27.88 0.65
C ALA A 61 -5.50 26.49 1.31
N CYS A 62 -6.37 26.34 2.32
CA CYS A 62 -6.64 25.04 2.95
C CYS A 62 -7.21 24.04 1.95
N GLN A 63 -8.19 24.45 1.13
CA GLN A 63 -8.75 23.61 0.06
C GLN A 63 -7.72 23.25 -1.02
N ALA A 64 -6.80 24.16 -1.36
CA ALA A 64 -5.73 23.85 -2.30
C ALA A 64 -4.78 22.78 -1.73
N CYS A 65 -4.39 22.92 -0.46
CA CYS A 65 -3.57 21.93 0.23
C CYS A 65 -4.27 20.55 0.34
N GLN A 66 -5.59 20.53 0.57
CA GLN A 66 -6.39 19.30 0.56
C GLN A 66 -6.26 18.56 -0.77
N LYS A 67 -6.40 19.27 -1.89
CA LYS A 67 -6.31 18.68 -3.24
C LYS A 67 -4.93 18.13 -3.55
N GLU A 68 -3.89 18.84 -3.16
CA GLU A 68 -2.51 18.34 -3.31
C GLU A 68 -2.28 17.09 -2.45
N ALA A 69 -2.80 17.07 -1.23
CA ALA A 69 -2.73 15.90 -0.36
C ALA A 69 -3.48 14.70 -0.93
N GLU A 70 -4.65 14.89 -1.55
CA GLU A 70 -5.40 13.82 -2.21
C GLU A 70 -4.60 13.13 -3.32
N GLU A 71 -3.83 13.88 -4.10
CA GLU A 71 -2.96 13.31 -5.13
C GLU A 71 -1.85 12.45 -4.50
N ILE A 72 -1.23 12.93 -3.42
CA ILE A 72 -0.22 12.17 -2.67
C ILE A 72 -0.85 10.89 -2.10
N PHE A 73 -2.04 10.99 -1.52
CA PHE A 73 -2.75 9.86 -0.94
C PHE A 73 -3.08 8.79 -1.98
N ARG A 74 -3.48 9.20 -3.19
CA ARG A 74 -3.71 8.29 -4.30
C ARG A 74 -2.44 7.50 -4.65
N ARG A 75 -1.30 8.19 -4.77
CA ARG A 75 -0.02 7.53 -5.11
C ARG A 75 0.47 6.59 -4.02
N ILE A 76 0.27 6.95 -2.75
CA ILE A 76 0.60 6.04 -1.64
C ILE A 76 -0.30 4.80 -1.68
N GLN A 77 -1.59 4.97 -1.95
CA GLN A 77 -2.50 3.83 -2.09
C GLN A 77 -2.10 2.92 -3.26
N GLU A 78 -1.75 3.49 -4.42
CA GLU A 78 -1.25 2.74 -5.57
C GLU A 78 -0.05 1.86 -5.18
N HIS A 79 0.92 2.39 -4.44
CA HIS A 79 2.06 1.61 -3.97
C HIS A 79 1.70 0.57 -2.91
N VAL A 80 0.73 0.83 -2.04
CA VAL A 80 0.23 -0.17 -1.07
C VAL A 80 -0.38 -1.34 -1.82
N ASP A 81 -1.22 -1.07 -2.82
CA ASP A 81 -1.89 -2.09 -3.63
C ASP A 81 -0.87 -2.92 -4.43
N GLU A 82 0.11 -2.26 -5.06
CA GLU A 82 1.21 -2.92 -5.78
C GLU A 82 2.02 -3.87 -4.87
N LEU A 83 2.35 -3.45 -3.65
CA LEU A 83 3.09 -4.27 -2.70
C LEU A 83 2.28 -5.49 -2.24
N GLN A 84 0.96 -5.33 -2.08
CA GLN A 84 0.07 -6.43 -1.73
C GLN A 84 -0.11 -7.42 -2.89
N GLU A 85 -0.23 -6.93 -4.12
CA GLU A 85 -0.30 -7.77 -5.32
C GLU A 85 0.99 -8.58 -5.46
N MET A 86 2.15 -7.94 -5.31
CA MET A 86 3.44 -8.64 -5.33
C MET A 86 3.47 -9.75 -4.28
N ALA A 87 3.12 -9.47 -3.02
CA ALA A 87 3.10 -10.48 -1.97
C ALA A 87 2.15 -11.66 -2.30
N GLY A 88 0.94 -11.38 -2.80
CA GLY A 88 -0.05 -12.41 -3.14
C GLY A 88 0.34 -13.29 -4.34
N VAL A 89 0.98 -12.70 -5.37
CA VAL A 89 1.51 -13.47 -6.51
C VAL A 89 2.57 -14.47 -6.06
N TYR A 90 3.41 -14.12 -5.08
CA TYR A 90 4.43 -15.03 -4.56
C TYR A 90 3.86 -16.17 -3.72
N GLU A 91 2.90 -15.91 -2.83
CA GLU A 91 2.23 -16.97 -2.06
C GLU A 91 1.56 -18.00 -2.98
N GLY A 92 0.94 -17.54 -4.07
CA GLY A 92 0.32 -18.42 -5.06
C GLY A 92 1.34 -19.25 -5.83
N ALA A 93 2.48 -18.66 -6.19
CA ALA A 93 3.57 -19.37 -6.84
C ALA A 93 4.22 -20.42 -5.93
N GLU A 94 4.42 -20.09 -4.64
CA GLU A 94 4.98 -21.02 -3.65
C GLU A 94 4.07 -22.21 -3.42
N ARG A 95 2.76 -21.99 -3.22
CA ARG A 95 1.77 -23.08 -3.14
C ARG A 95 1.76 -23.97 -4.38
N ALA A 96 1.83 -23.39 -5.58
CA ALA A 96 1.87 -24.17 -6.82
C ALA A 96 3.15 -25.01 -6.94
N VAL A 97 4.27 -24.53 -6.40
CA VAL A 97 5.54 -25.28 -6.34
C VAL A 97 5.45 -26.38 -5.29
N GLU A 98 4.91 -26.12 -4.09
CA GLU A 98 4.67 -27.13 -3.05
C GLU A 98 3.76 -28.24 -3.56
N ASP A 99 2.62 -27.90 -4.16
CA ASP A 99 1.70 -28.86 -4.77
C ASP A 99 2.39 -29.70 -5.86
N LEU A 100 3.21 -29.06 -6.70
CA LEU A 100 4.00 -29.77 -7.72
C LEU A 100 5.03 -30.72 -7.07
N MET A 101 5.71 -30.29 -6.01
CA MET A 101 6.67 -31.11 -5.26
C MET A 101 6.01 -32.28 -4.52
N GLU A 102 4.80 -32.11 -3.99
CA GLU A 102 4.02 -33.21 -3.39
C GLU A 102 3.50 -34.20 -4.44
N THR A 103 3.22 -33.73 -5.66
CA THR A 103 2.74 -34.57 -6.77
C THR A 103 3.88 -35.29 -7.50
N LEU A 104 5.12 -34.83 -7.34
CA LEU A 104 6.31 -35.52 -7.83
C LEU A 104 6.53 -36.79 -6.99
N PRO A 105 6.38 -38.01 -7.55
CA PRO A 105 6.71 -39.21 -6.80
C PRO A 105 8.18 -39.13 -6.38
N ALA A 106 8.44 -39.26 -5.08
CA ALA A 106 9.77 -39.44 -4.52
C ALA A 106 10.32 -40.83 -4.92
N ASP A 107 10.47 -41.06 -6.23
CA ASP A 107 11.04 -42.28 -6.76
C ASP A 107 11.75 -42.01 -8.08
N VAL A 108 12.99 -41.55 -7.97
CA VAL A 108 14.04 -41.83 -8.96
C VAL A 108 15.30 -42.27 -8.20
N ILE A 109 15.26 -43.54 -7.75
CA ILE A 109 16.30 -44.60 -7.78
C ILE A 109 17.66 -44.40 -7.06
N VAL A 110 17.85 -45.28 -6.04
CA VAL A 110 19.00 -46.17 -5.66
C VAL A 110 20.43 -45.74 -5.97
#